data_AF-A0A920N6C1-F1
#
_entry.id   AF-A0A920N6C1-F1
#
_cell.length_a   1.000
_cell.length_b   1.000
_cell.length_c   1.000
_cell.angle_alpha   90.00
_cell.angle_beta   90.00
_cell.angle_gamma   90.00
#
_symmetry.space_group_name_H-M   'P 1'
#
loop_
_entity.id
_entity.type
_entity.pdbx_description
1 polymer ?
#
loop_
_entity_poly.entity_id
_entity_poly.type
_entity_poly.pdbx_seq_one_letter_code
_entity_poly.pdbx_strand_id
1 'polypeptide(L)'
;MDLLSTLSGSLMESFLPSGWDLAKIDSCVGDDPTTITQRQSWWNEGFEPIPCNTLSDFDTMLGHEIALTISQARTDGHSLAKILPVGPMGMYRWAVYFLKEWGVSCDHVHGFNMDEWSDSDGNTLPSDHPGAFENAMSDAFYGHSAT
;
A
#
# COMPACT_ATOMS: atom_id res chain seq x y z
N MET A 1 6.66 23.25 -8.14
CA MET A 1 5.35 23.04 -8.78
C MET A 1 4.55 22.26 -7.78
N ASP A 2 3.37 22.76 -7.44
CA ASP A 2 2.49 22.20 -6.42
C ASP A 2 1.04 22.23 -6.95
N LEU A 3 0.10 21.69 -6.17
CA LEU A 3 -1.31 21.69 -6.54
C LEU A 3 -1.85 23.12 -6.73
N LEU A 4 -1.56 24.03 -5.79
CA LEU A 4 -2.13 25.38 -5.79
C LEU A 4 -1.72 26.20 -7.02
N SER A 5 -0.46 26.09 -7.43
CA SER A 5 0.10 26.76 -8.61
C SER A 5 -0.37 26.16 -9.94
N THR A 6 -0.93 24.94 -9.94
CA THR A 6 -1.36 24.23 -11.15
C THR A 6 -2.87 24.02 -11.25
N LEU A 7 -3.62 24.32 -10.20
CA LEU A 7 -5.06 24.05 -10.15
C LEU A 7 -5.86 24.89 -11.15
N SER A 8 -5.54 26.18 -11.28
CA SER A 8 -6.26 27.10 -12.17
C SER A 8 -6.09 26.69 -13.64
N GLY A 9 -7.20 26.53 -14.35
CA GLY A 9 -7.24 26.05 -15.74
C GLY A 9 -7.10 24.54 -15.91
N SER A 10 -6.96 23.77 -14.82
CA SER A 10 -6.90 22.31 -14.87
C SER A 10 -8.29 21.67 -14.90
N LEU A 11 -8.36 20.39 -15.31
CA LEU A 11 -9.59 19.59 -15.19
C LEU A 11 -10.04 19.38 -13.74
N MET A 12 -9.15 19.63 -12.76
CA MET A 12 -9.45 19.46 -11.34
C MET A 12 -10.02 20.71 -10.67
N GLU A 13 -9.99 21.86 -11.33
CA GLU A 13 -10.39 23.16 -10.74
C GLU A 13 -11.81 23.14 -10.16
N SER A 14 -12.72 22.39 -10.79
CA SER A 14 -14.11 22.23 -10.34
C SER A 14 -14.42 20.85 -9.75
N PHE A 15 -13.42 19.96 -9.67
CA PHE A 15 -13.59 18.60 -9.15
C PHE A 15 -13.47 18.56 -7.63
N LEU A 16 -12.55 19.35 -7.06
CA LEU A 16 -12.29 19.34 -5.62
C LEU A 16 -13.45 19.98 -4.86
N PRO A 17 -13.87 19.42 -3.70
CA PRO A 17 -14.98 19.97 -2.92
C PRO A 17 -14.71 21.42 -2.50
N SER A 18 -15.69 22.30 -2.71
CA SER A 18 -15.56 23.74 -2.37
C SER A 18 -15.35 24.02 -0.87
N GLY A 19 -15.62 23.03 -0.01
CA GLY A 19 -15.39 23.12 1.44
C GLY A 19 -13.95 22.82 1.87
N TRP A 20 -13.07 22.42 0.95
CA TRP A 20 -11.67 22.13 1.27
C TRP A 20 -10.82 23.39 1.24
N ASP A 21 -10.09 23.63 2.32
CA ASP A 21 -9.07 24.66 2.39
C ASP A 21 -7.74 24.09 1.87
N LEU A 22 -7.51 24.21 0.56
CA LEU A 22 -6.35 23.64 -0.10
C LEU A 22 -5.03 24.26 0.39
N ALA A 23 -5.03 25.54 0.77
CA ALA A 23 -3.85 26.21 1.32
C ALA A 23 -3.50 25.66 2.70
N LYS A 24 -4.51 25.38 3.53
CA LYS A 24 -4.30 24.72 4.82
C LYS A 24 -3.79 23.29 4.65
N ILE A 25 -4.31 22.53 3.68
CA ILE A 25 -3.82 21.17 3.40
C ILE A 25 -2.36 21.21 2.94
N ASP A 26 -2.00 22.13 2.04
CA ASP A 26 -0.65 22.32 1.54
C ASP A 26 0.33 22.66 2.67
N SER A 27 -0.08 23.49 3.64
CA SER A 27 0.72 23.84 4.82
C SER A 27 1.01 22.67 5.78
N CYS A 28 0.35 21.52 5.62
CA CYS A 28 0.66 20.31 6.37
C CYS A 28 1.80 19.49 5.75
N VAL A 29 2.22 19.82 4.52
CA VAL A 29 3.33 19.16 3.82
C VAL A 29 4.62 19.90 4.16
N GLY A 30 5.72 19.16 4.37
CA GLY A 30 7.02 19.78 4.61
C GLY A 30 7.52 20.55 3.38
N ASP A 31 8.16 21.70 3.61
CA ASP A 31 8.58 22.63 2.55
C ASP A 31 9.67 22.06 1.60
N ASP A 32 10.46 21.09 2.07
CA ASP A 32 11.57 20.51 1.32
C ASP A 32 11.41 18.98 1.16
N PRO A 33 11.04 18.47 -0.02
CA PRO A 33 10.88 17.04 -0.23
C PRO A 33 12.20 16.26 -0.07
N THR A 34 13.35 16.93 -0.16
CA THR A 34 14.66 16.28 0.04
C THR A 34 14.91 15.90 1.50
N THR A 35 14.12 16.43 2.45
CA THR A 35 14.20 16.08 3.86
C THR A 35 13.34 14.89 4.24
N ILE A 36 12.61 14.26 3.30
CA ILE A 36 11.66 13.17 3.61
C ILE A 36 12.33 11.96 4.25
N THR A 37 13.63 11.75 4.03
CA THR A 37 14.41 10.67 4.65
C THR A 37 15.07 11.08 5.96
N GLN A 38 14.99 12.35 6.36
CA GLN A 38 15.55 12.83 7.61
C GLN A 38 14.67 12.40 8.78
N ARG A 39 15.28 11.69 9.74
CA ARG A 39 14.60 11.21 10.93
C ARG A 39 13.99 12.37 11.73
N GLN A 40 12.71 12.23 12.03
CA GLN A 40 12.02 13.15 12.94
C GLN A 40 12.04 12.62 14.37
N SER A 41 12.06 13.52 15.34
CA SER A 41 12.17 13.18 16.77
C SER A 41 10.98 12.39 17.32
N TRP A 42 9.82 12.47 16.65
CA TRP A 42 8.58 11.77 17.02
C TRP A 42 8.37 10.46 16.28
N TRP A 43 9.27 10.07 15.36
CA TRP A 43 9.16 8.79 14.67
C TRP A 43 9.48 7.61 15.60
N ASN A 44 8.87 6.46 15.33
CA ASN A 44 9.26 5.22 15.98
C ASN A 44 10.76 4.94 15.72
N GLU A 45 11.48 4.43 16.72
CA GLU A 45 12.91 4.14 16.59
C GLU A 45 13.21 3.19 15.42
N GLY A 46 12.37 2.18 15.19
CA GLY A 46 12.50 1.23 14.08
C GLY A 46 11.96 1.72 12.74
N PHE A 47 11.35 2.91 12.67
CA PHE A 47 10.84 3.44 11.40
C PHE A 47 11.96 4.10 10.60
N GLU A 48 12.19 3.60 9.39
CA GLU A 48 13.15 4.16 8.44
C GLU A 48 12.55 4.22 7.02
N PRO A 49 12.50 5.40 6.38
CA PRO A 49 12.09 5.52 4.99
C PRO A 49 13.22 5.07 4.06
N ILE A 50 12.93 4.10 3.19
CA ILE A 50 13.90 3.58 2.22
C ILE A 50 13.55 4.11 0.81
N PRO A 51 14.37 5.00 0.22
CA PRO A 51 14.11 5.52 -1.11
C PRO A 51 14.36 4.45 -2.18
N CYS A 52 13.44 4.31 -3.12
CA CYS A 52 13.55 3.41 -4.27
C CYS A 52 13.77 4.24 -5.55
N ASN A 53 14.76 3.87 -6.36
CA ASN A 53 15.11 4.65 -7.57
C ASN A 53 14.09 4.46 -8.70
N THR A 54 13.50 3.28 -8.78
CA THR A 54 12.50 2.94 -9.79
C THR A 54 11.28 2.28 -9.16
N LEU A 55 10.15 2.29 -9.88
CA LEU A 55 8.97 1.53 -9.48
C LEU A 55 9.27 0.03 -9.35
N SER A 56 10.11 -0.51 -10.25
CA SER A 56 10.54 -1.91 -10.19
C SER A 56 11.34 -2.23 -8.92
N ASP A 57 12.20 -1.31 -8.47
CA ASP A 57 12.94 -1.47 -7.21
C ASP A 57 11.95 -1.46 -6.04
N PHE A 58 11.01 -0.51 -6.03
CA PHE A 58 9.97 -0.43 -5.01
C PHE A 58 9.15 -1.71 -4.92
N ASP A 59 8.65 -2.20 -6.06
CA ASP A 59 7.86 -3.44 -6.13
C ASP A 59 8.66 -4.63 -5.61
N THR A 60 9.93 -4.75 -5.99
CA THR A 60 10.79 -5.87 -5.57
C THR A 60 11.10 -5.80 -4.08
N MET A 61 11.51 -4.64 -3.58
CA MET A 61 11.90 -4.43 -2.19
C MET A 61 10.70 -4.60 -1.26
N LEU A 62 9.56 -3.98 -1.57
CA LEU A 62 8.36 -4.12 -0.75
C LEU A 62 7.80 -5.55 -0.81
N GLY A 63 7.82 -6.20 -1.99
CA GLY A 63 7.45 -7.61 -2.11
C GLY A 63 8.33 -8.53 -1.28
N HIS A 64 9.64 -8.27 -1.25
CA HIS A 64 10.59 -8.96 -0.38
C HIS A 64 10.25 -8.78 1.10
N GLU A 65 10.03 -7.55 1.57
CA GLU A 65 9.68 -7.28 2.97
C GLU A 65 8.34 -7.94 3.36
N ILE A 66 7.38 -7.99 2.44
CA ILE A 66 6.12 -8.71 2.67
C ILE A 66 6.38 -10.19 2.93
N ALA A 67 7.15 -10.85 2.05
CA ALA A 67 7.48 -12.27 2.15
C ALA A 67 8.35 -12.58 3.36
N LEU A 68 9.35 -11.73 3.64
CA LEU A 68 10.26 -11.89 4.77
C LEU A 68 9.49 -11.84 6.09
N THR A 69 8.59 -10.88 6.25
CA THR A 69 7.73 -10.78 7.45
C THR A 69 6.90 -12.05 7.66
N ILE A 70 6.34 -12.62 6.59
CA ILE A 70 5.57 -13.88 6.65
C ILE A 70 6.48 -15.04 7.07
N SER A 71 7.66 -15.15 6.45
CA SER A 71 8.64 -16.20 6.78
C SER A 71 9.12 -16.13 8.24
N GLN A 72 9.37 -14.91 8.74
CA GLN A 72 9.76 -14.67 10.12
C GLN A 72 8.66 -15.08 11.09
N ALA A 73 7.40 -14.69 10.84
CA ALA A 73 6.28 -15.10 11.69
C ALA A 73 6.16 -16.64 11.81
N ARG A 74 6.37 -17.36 10.69
CA ARG A 74 6.41 -18.83 10.69
C ARG A 74 7.57 -19.35 11.54
N THR A 75 8.75 -18.79 11.38
CA THR A 75 9.98 -19.17 12.10
C THR A 75 9.84 -18.94 13.60
N ASP A 76 9.22 -17.83 13.97
CA ASP A 76 8.97 -17.43 15.35
C ASP A 76 7.76 -18.17 15.96
N GLY A 77 7.03 -18.95 15.16
CA GLY A 77 5.98 -19.86 15.61
C GLY A 77 4.66 -19.18 15.96
N HIS A 78 4.32 -18.06 15.31
CA HIS A 78 3.06 -17.35 15.55
C HIS A 78 2.28 -17.06 14.26
N SER A 79 0.96 -16.95 14.38
CA SER A 79 0.11 -16.48 13.28
C SER A 79 0.35 -14.99 13.00
N LEU A 80 0.10 -14.57 11.76
CA LEU A 80 0.26 -13.19 11.31
C LEU A 80 -1.06 -12.64 10.76
N ALA A 81 -1.53 -11.51 11.30
CA ALA A 81 -2.58 -10.72 10.66
C ALA A 81 -1.94 -9.54 9.90
N LYS A 82 -2.29 -9.34 8.63
CA LYS A 82 -1.65 -8.33 7.77
C LYS A 82 -2.69 -7.50 7.02
N ILE A 83 -2.61 -6.18 7.17
CA ILE A 83 -3.40 -5.21 6.41
C ILE A 83 -2.58 -4.81 5.18
N LEU A 84 -3.15 -4.96 3.99
CA LEU A 84 -2.47 -4.87 2.71
C LEU A 84 -3.17 -3.83 1.80
N PRO A 85 -2.42 -2.87 1.23
CA PRO A 85 -3.01 -1.85 0.35
C PRO A 85 -3.30 -2.42 -1.04
N VAL A 86 -4.41 -2.02 -1.65
CA VAL A 86 -4.72 -2.40 -3.04
C VAL A 86 -4.18 -1.31 -3.98
N GLY A 87 -2.86 -1.36 -4.20
CA GLY A 87 -2.14 -0.42 -5.06
C GLY A 87 -0.98 0.28 -4.34
N PRO A 88 0.19 0.41 -4.99
CA PRO A 88 0.60 -0.22 -6.25
C PRO A 88 0.61 -1.76 -6.15
N MET A 89 0.30 -2.47 -7.24
CA MET A 89 0.06 -3.93 -7.19
C MET A 89 1.31 -4.78 -7.51
N GLY A 90 2.36 -4.19 -8.07
CA GLY A 90 3.52 -4.93 -8.59
C GLY A 90 4.29 -5.71 -7.51
N MET A 91 4.28 -5.21 -6.28
CA MET A 91 4.92 -5.86 -5.13
C MET A 91 4.41 -7.28 -4.83
N TYR A 92 3.13 -7.58 -5.11
CA TYR A 92 2.55 -8.88 -4.80
C TYR A 92 3.13 -10.01 -5.64
N ARG A 93 3.47 -9.73 -6.90
CA ARG A 93 4.19 -10.68 -7.76
C ARG A 93 5.51 -11.13 -7.11
N TRP A 94 6.26 -10.18 -6.55
CA TRP A 94 7.54 -10.47 -5.89
C TRP A 94 7.36 -11.19 -4.57
N ALA A 95 6.36 -10.80 -3.76
CA ALA A 95 6.02 -11.53 -2.53
C ALA A 95 5.70 -13.00 -2.80
N VAL A 96 4.86 -13.30 -3.81
CA VAL A 96 4.55 -14.67 -4.24
C VAL A 96 5.79 -15.40 -4.71
N TYR A 97 6.64 -14.74 -5.51
CA TYR A 97 7.89 -15.32 -6.01
C TYR A 97 8.80 -15.77 -4.85
N PHE A 98 9.09 -14.88 -3.89
CA PHE A 98 9.96 -15.20 -2.76
C PHE A 98 9.38 -16.29 -1.85
N LEU A 99 8.08 -16.22 -1.52
CA LEU A 99 7.43 -17.23 -0.68
C LEU A 99 7.51 -18.63 -1.33
N LYS A 100 7.29 -18.72 -2.64
CA LYS A 100 7.40 -19.98 -3.39
C LYS A 100 8.84 -20.48 -3.46
N GLU A 101 9.79 -19.60 -3.76
CA GLU A 101 11.21 -19.95 -3.82
C GLU A 101 11.73 -20.45 -2.47
N TRP A 102 11.26 -19.87 -1.36
CA TRP A 102 11.65 -20.26 0.00
C TRP A 102 10.84 -21.43 0.57
N GLY A 103 9.79 -21.89 -0.13
CA GLY A 103 8.92 -22.96 0.36
C GLY A 103 8.12 -22.59 1.61
N VAL A 104 7.76 -21.32 1.76
CA VAL A 104 7.02 -20.81 2.94
C VAL A 104 5.51 -20.86 2.67
N SER A 105 4.80 -21.76 3.36
CA SER A 105 3.33 -21.78 3.35
C SER A 105 2.76 -20.58 4.11
N CYS A 106 1.59 -20.12 3.68
CA CYS A 106 0.83 -19.01 4.27
C CYS A 106 -0.36 -19.48 5.13
N ASP A 107 -0.42 -20.76 5.50
CA ASP A 107 -1.44 -21.37 6.38
C ASP A 107 -1.67 -20.64 7.73
N HIS A 108 -0.68 -19.88 8.20
CA HIS A 108 -0.66 -19.13 9.46
C HIS A 108 -0.93 -17.63 9.28
N VAL A 109 -1.27 -17.19 8.06
CA VAL A 109 -1.46 -15.77 7.70
C VAL A 109 -2.93 -15.47 7.47
N HIS A 110 -3.42 -14.37 8.05
CA HIS A 110 -4.72 -13.76 7.80
C HIS A 110 -4.53 -12.40 7.13
N GLY A 111 -4.95 -12.27 5.87
CA GLY A 111 -4.87 -11.03 5.10
C GLY A 111 -6.16 -10.21 5.18
N PHE A 112 -6.02 -8.89 5.25
CA PHE A 112 -7.11 -7.92 5.12
C PHE A 112 -6.71 -6.86 4.11
N ASN A 113 -7.63 -6.44 3.25
CA ASN A 113 -7.43 -5.23 2.46
C ASN A 113 -7.51 -4.00 3.36
N MET A 114 -6.70 -2.98 3.09
CA MET A 114 -6.72 -1.72 3.82
C MET A 114 -8.03 -0.96 3.64
N ASP A 115 -8.64 -1.09 2.46
CA ASP A 115 -9.84 -0.40 2.02
C ASP A 115 -10.63 -1.25 1.00
N GLU A 116 -11.86 -0.83 0.70
CA GLU A 116 -12.74 -1.37 -0.34
C GLU A 116 -13.74 -0.30 -0.78
N TRP A 117 -14.21 -0.37 -2.04
CA TRP A 117 -15.29 0.48 -2.51
C TRP A 117 -16.61 0.13 -1.85
N SER A 118 -17.34 1.16 -1.42
CA SER A 118 -18.71 1.02 -0.93
C SER A 118 -19.61 2.15 -1.43
N ASP A 119 -20.90 1.84 -1.55
CA ASP A 119 -21.93 2.86 -1.73
C ASP A 119 -22.19 3.64 -0.42
N SER A 120 -23.09 4.62 -0.46
CA SER A 120 -23.42 5.44 0.72
C SER A 120 -24.05 4.65 1.88
N ASP A 121 -24.56 3.45 1.61
CA ASP A 121 -25.18 2.57 2.60
C ASP A 121 -24.18 1.53 3.15
N GLY A 122 -22.94 1.54 2.66
CA GLY A 122 -21.87 0.65 3.09
C GLY A 122 -21.85 -0.70 2.38
N ASN A 123 -22.61 -0.88 1.30
CA ASN A 123 -22.55 -2.12 0.51
C ASN A 123 -21.33 -2.09 -0.40
N THR A 124 -20.54 -3.15 -0.37
CA THR A 124 -19.39 -3.33 -1.26
C THR A 124 -19.81 -3.98 -2.58
N LEU A 125 -18.94 -3.87 -3.58
CA LEU A 125 -19.08 -4.64 -4.80
C LEU A 125 -19.01 -6.16 -4.50
N PRO A 126 -19.65 -7.02 -5.30
CA PRO A 126 -19.38 -8.46 -5.27
C PRO A 126 -17.89 -8.75 -5.43
N SER A 127 -17.37 -9.76 -4.73
CA SER A 127 -15.94 -10.05 -4.68
C SER A 127 -15.30 -10.47 -6.01
N ASP A 128 -16.11 -10.90 -6.98
CA ASP A 128 -15.70 -11.24 -8.34
C ASP A 128 -15.89 -10.08 -9.34
N HIS A 129 -16.37 -8.93 -8.89
CA HIS A 129 -16.54 -7.76 -9.73
C HIS A 129 -15.16 -7.19 -10.13
N PRO A 130 -14.90 -6.80 -11.40
CA PRO A 130 -13.59 -6.32 -11.84
C PRO A 130 -13.08 -5.06 -11.12
N GLY A 131 -13.99 -4.29 -10.53
CA GLY A 131 -13.68 -3.10 -9.75
C GLY A 131 -13.52 -3.33 -8.25
N ALA A 132 -13.79 -4.54 -7.74
CA ALA A 132 -13.63 -4.85 -6.32
C ALA A 132 -12.15 -5.04 -5.99
N PHE A 133 -11.72 -4.47 -4.87
CA PHE A 133 -10.35 -4.63 -4.38
C PHE A 133 -10.08 -6.05 -3.90
N GLU A 134 -11.09 -6.74 -3.35
CA GLU A 134 -11.01 -8.17 -3.06
C GLU A 134 -10.67 -9.01 -4.30
N ASN A 135 -11.27 -8.69 -5.46
CA ASN A 135 -10.98 -9.38 -6.72
C ASN A 135 -9.51 -9.18 -7.13
N ALA A 136 -9.08 -7.91 -7.19
CA ALA A 136 -7.72 -7.55 -7.58
C ALA A 136 -6.66 -8.22 -6.68
N MET A 137 -6.93 -8.30 -5.38
CA MET A 137 -6.03 -8.94 -4.42
C MET A 137 -6.05 -10.47 -4.49
N SER A 138 -7.21 -11.06 -4.79
CA SER A 138 -7.33 -12.50 -5.05
C SER A 138 -6.47 -12.90 -6.25
N ASP A 139 -6.57 -12.13 -7.34
CA ASP A 139 -5.78 -12.33 -8.55
C ASP A 139 -4.30 -12.03 -8.37
N ALA A 140 -3.91 -11.04 -7.57
CA ALA A 140 -2.50 -10.66 -7.43
C ALA A 140 -1.76 -11.46 -6.34
N PHE A 141 -2.45 -11.84 -5.26
CA PHE A 141 -1.80 -12.34 -4.05
C PHE A 141 -2.55 -13.52 -3.40
N TYR A 142 -3.78 -13.33 -2.92
CA TYR A 142 -4.45 -14.31 -2.05
C TYR A 142 -4.76 -15.63 -2.74
N GLY A 143 -5.07 -15.62 -4.04
CA GLY A 143 -5.27 -16.84 -4.84
C GLY A 143 -3.97 -17.56 -5.21
N HIS A 144 -2.81 -16.93 -4.95
CA HIS A 144 -1.49 -17.41 -5.36
C HIS A 144 -0.56 -17.77 -4.21
N SER A 145 -0.86 -17.29 -3.00
CA SER A 145 -0.11 -17.61 -1.78
C SER A 145 -0.15 -19.11 -1.52
N ALA A 146 1.04 -19.71 -1.34
CA ALA A 146 1.20 -21.15 -1.19
C ALA A 146 0.44 -21.63 0.06
N THR A 147 -0.54 -22.51 -0.15
CA THR A 147 -1.05 -23.42 0.89
C THR A 147 0.00 -24.47 1.20
#